data_AF-A0A923CII7-F1
#
_entry.id   AF-A0A923CII7-F1
#
_cell.length_a   1.000
_cell.length_b   1.000
_cell.length_c   1.000
_cell.angle_alpha   90.00
_cell.angle_beta   90.00
_cell.angle_gamma   90.00
#
_symmetry.space_group_name_H-M   'P 1'
#
loop_
_entity.id
_entity.type
_entity.pdbx_description
1 polymer ?
#
loop_
_entity_poly.entity_id
_entity_poly.type
_entity_poly.pdbx_seq_one_letter_code
_entity_poly.pdbx_strand_id
1 'polypeptide(L)'
;MTTSINRQEYYSALGRITVSTNHLEHWMRTCLLIIHGPDIFRFLDAWLATANFERVHQVLQFSFSYKISDKPTLEKFADICKQINDLNMERNKYIHSQWLFAIDDSFVIRTRKLKSTYSEHETEPSVAELNKLADDLGIVHKKLLAFINEVFPK
;
A
#
# COMPACT_ATOMS: atom_id res chain seq x y z
N MET A 1 3.33 -33.04 0.26
CA MET A 1 3.30 -32.78 -1.19
C MET A 1 3.62 -31.32 -1.39
N THR A 2 4.82 -31.00 -1.85
CA THR A 2 5.22 -29.64 -2.23
C THR A 2 4.53 -29.31 -3.56
N THR A 3 3.41 -28.60 -3.51
CA THR A 3 2.83 -27.97 -4.70
C THR A 3 3.89 -27.07 -5.32
N SER A 4 4.42 -27.44 -6.49
CA SER A 4 5.30 -26.55 -7.23
C SER A 4 4.48 -25.32 -7.61
N ILE A 5 4.74 -24.19 -6.96
CA ILE A 5 4.11 -22.92 -7.32
C ILE A 5 4.43 -22.64 -8.79
N ASN A 6 3.40 -22.40 -9.60
CA ASN A 6 3.59 -21.92 -10.96
C ASN A 6 4.22 -20.52 -10.89
N ARG A 7 5.52 -20.44 -11.12
CA ARG A 7 6.30 -19.19 -11.02
C ARG A 7 5.69 -18.05 -11.85
N GLN A 8 5.11 -18.37 -13.02
CA GLN A 8 4.48 -17.37 -13.87
C GLN A 8 3.24 -16.75 -13.22
N GLU A 9 2.38 -17.57 -12.61
CA GLU A 9 1.19 -17.10 -11.89
C GLU A 9 1.58 -16.27 -10.67
N TYR A 10 2.62 -16.71 -9.96
CA TYR A 10 3.16 -16.02 -8.81
C TYR A 10 3.67 -14.62 -9.16
N TYR A 11 4.53 -14.50 -10.18
CA TYR A 11 5.03 -13.19 -10.64
C TYR A 11 3.90 -12.31 -11.18
N SER A 12 2.91 -12.91 -11.85
CA SER A 12 1.73 -12.18 -12.32
C SER A 12 0.95 -11.59 -11.14
N ALA A 13 0.77 -12.35 -10.05
CA ALA A 13 0.10 -11.88 -8.85
C ALA A 13 0.87 -10.74 -8.15
N LEU A 14 2.19 -10.85 -8.01
CA LEU A 14 3.04 -9.75 -7.51
C LEU A 14 2.96 -8.49 -8.38
N GLY A 15 2.92 -8.66 -9.70
CA GLY A 15 2.71 -7.57 -10.65
C GLY A 15 1.39 -6.85 -10.39
N ARG A 16 0.29 -7.61 -10.20
CA ARG A 16 -1.02 -7.05 -9.87
C ARG A 16 -1.00 -6.27 -8.55
N ILE A 17 -0.38 -6.82 -7.49
CA ILE A 17 -0.22 -6.12 -6.20
C ILE A 17 0.49 -4.78 -6.40
N THR A 18 1.59 -4.79 -7.15
CA THR A 18 2.39 -3.57 -7.42
C THR A 18 1.58 -2.51 -8.16
N VAL A 19 0.82 -2.91 -9.19
CA VAL A 19 -0.07 -2.01 -9.93
C VAL A 19 -1.16 -1.43 -9.02
N SER A 20 -1.82 -2.26 -8.21
CA SER A 20 -2.86 -1.82 -7.28
C SER A 20 -2.33 -0.81 -6.26
N THR A 21 -1.13 -1.02 -5.71
CA THR A 21 -0.50 -0.05 -4.78
C THR A 21 -0.17 1.27 -5.46
N ASN A 22 0.39 1.25 -6.67
CA ASN A 22 0.70 2.47 -7.42
C ASN A 22 -0.58 3.27 -7.73
N HIS A 23 -1.67 2.58 -8.07
CA HIS A 23 -2.97 3.22 -8.25
C HIS A 23 -3.50 3.83 -6.95
N LEU A 24 -3.39 3.12 -5.83
CA LEU A 24 -3.80 3.65 -4.53
C LEU A 24 -2.99 4.89 -4.15
N GLU A 25 -1.66 4.88 -4.36
CA GLU A 25 -0.80 6.04 -4.11
C GLU A 25 -1.21 7.24 -4.96
N HIS A 26 -1.41 7.03 -6.25
CA HIS A 26 -1.88 8.07 -7.15
C HIS A 26 -3.19 8.68 -6.64
N TRP A 27 -4.14 7.84 -6.22
CA TRP A 27 -5.41 8.31 -5.68
C TRP A 27 -5.27 9.07 -4.37
N MET A 28 -4.41 8.63 -3.45
CA MET A 28 -4.14 9.40 -2.23
C MET A 28 -3.62 10.81 -2.55
N ARG A 29 -2.76 10.95 -3.57
CA ARG A 29 -2.33 12.27 -4.07
C ARG A 29 -3.48 13.07 -4.67
N THR A 30 -4.34 12.44 -5.47
CA THR A 30 -5.54 13.11 -6.00
C THR A 30 -6.46 13.59 -4.89
N CYS A 31 -6.59 12.82 -3.80
CA CYS A 31 -7.35 13.24 -2.61
C CYS A 31 -6.75 14.49 -1.98
N LEU A 32 -5.42 14.56 -1.84
CA LEU A 32 -4.74 15.76 -1.35
C LEU A 32 -4.99 16.98 -2.23
N LEU A 33 -5.01 16.80 -3.56
CA LEU A 33 -5.38 17.87 -4.49
C LEU A 33 -6.82 18.35 -4.27
N ILE A 34 -7.77 17.43 -4.06
CA ILE A 34 -9.17 17.77 -3.79
C ILE A 34 -9.30 18.54 -2.47
N ILE A 35 -8.59 18.11 -1.42
CA ILE A 35 -8.67 18.69 -0.08
C ILE A 35 -8.09 20.11 -0.01
N HIS A 36 -6.95 20.33 -0.69
CA HIS A 36 -6.18 21.57 -0.57
C HIS A 36 -6.36 22.53 -1.75
N GLY A 37 -6.96 22.06 -2.85
CA GLY A 37 -7.05 22.81 -4.08
C GLY A 37 -5.71 22.90 -4.84
N PRO A 38 -5.73 23.42 -6.07
CA PRO A 38 -4.59 23.35 -6.99
C PRO A 38 -3.38 24.18 -6.53
N ASP A 39 -3.59 25.30 -5.84
CA ASP A 39 -2.50 26.21 -5.49
C ASP A 39 -1.62 25.63 -4.37
N ILE A 40 -2.24 25.18 -3.27
CA ILE A 40 -1.52 24.51 -2.18
C ILE A 40 -0.97 23.17 -2.66
N PHE A 41 -1.73 22.42 -3.46
CA PHE A 41 -1.27 21.16 -3.99
C PHE A 41 -0.03 21.29 -4.86
N ARG A 42 0.12 22.33 -5.70
CA ARG A 42 1.35 22.55 -6.47
C ARG A 42 2.60 22.65 -5.61
N PHE A 43 2.51 23.25 -4.43
CA PHE A 43 3.63 23.30 -3.48
C PHE A 43 3.90 21.94 -2.84
N LEU A 44 2.85 21.18 -2.53
CA LEU A 44 2.96 19.84 -1.97
C LEU A 44 3.41 18.79 -3.00
N ASP A 45 3.05 18.94 -4.26
CA ASP A 45 3.24 17.94 -5.32
C ASP A 45 4.71 17.72 -5.63
N ALA A 46 5.52 18.79 -5.63
CA ALA A 46 6.96 18.67 -5.78
C ALA A 46 7.59 17.84 -4.65
N TRP A 47 7.10 17.98 -3.42
CA TRP A 47 7.54 17.17 -2.28
C TRP A 47 7.02 15.73 -2.39
N LEU A 48 5.72 15.58 -2.68
CA LEU A 48 5.05 14.28 -2.82
C LEU A 48 5.64 13.45 -3.96
N ALA A 49 6.09 14.07 -5.05
CA ALA A 49 6.75 13.43 -6.20
C ALA A 49 7.89 12.50 -5.78
N THR A 50 8.59 12.83 -4.69
CA THR A 50 9.71 12.07 -4.15
C THR A 50 9.37 11.31 -2.86
N ALA A 51 8.14 11.46 -2.36
CA ALA A 51 7.69 10.81 -1.15
C ALA A 51 7.39 9.33 -1.41
N ASN A 52 7.70 8.49 -0.42
CA ASN A 52 7.27 7.10 -0.44
C ASN A 52 5.79 6.98 -0.04
N PHE A 53 5.19 5.81 -0.31
CA PHE A 53 3.79 5.50 0.00
C PHE A 53 3.39 5.90 1.43
N GLU A 54 4.23 5.57 2.41
CA GLU A 54 3.97 5.84 3.84
C GLU A 54 3.84 7.34 4.12
N ARG A 55 4.73 8.17 3.55
CA ARG A 55 4.66 9.63 3.70
C ARG A 55 3.41 10.21 3.03
N VAL A 56 3.04 9.73 1.84
CA VAL A 56 1.81 10.16 1.16
C VAL A 56 0.60 9.84 2.03
N HIS A 57 0.56 8.63 2.59
CA HIS A 57 -0.52 8.19 3.50
C HIS A 57 -0.60 9.05 4.77
N GLN A 58 0.52 9.34 5.43
CA GLN A 58 0.56 10.19 6.63
C GLN A 58 0.06 11.62 6.35
N VAL A 59 0.47 12.21 5.22
CA VAL A 59 0.03 13.57 4.85
C VAL A 59 -1.47 13.59 4.54
N LEU A 60 -1.99 12.55 3.89
CA LEU A 60 -3.43 12.39 3.70
C LEU A 60 -4.16 12.33 5.03
N GLN A 61 -3.68 11.51 5.97
CA GLN A 61 -4.30 11.36 7.28
C GLN A 61 -4.34 12.67 8.07
N PHE A 62 -3.23 13.40 8.08
CA PHE A 62 -3.12 14.70 8.73
C PHE A 62 -4.06 15.73 8.09
N SER A 63 -4.05 15.81 6.76
CA SER A 63 -4.87 16.77 6.00
C SER A 63 -6.37 16.58 6.28
N PHE A 64 -6.81 15.32 6.34
CA PHE A 64 -8.19 14.98 6.66
C PHE A 64 -8.58 15.36 8.08
N SER A 65 -7.75 14.98 9.06
CA SER A 65 -7.99 15.27 10.48
C SER A 65 -8.06 16.78 10.75
N TYR A 66 -7.37 17.59 9.94
CA TYR A 66 -7.42 19.04 10.01
C TYR A 66 -8.69 19.63 9.37
N LYS A 67 -9.20 19.02 8.31
CA LYS A 67 -10.28 19.58 7.47
C LYS A 67 -11.68 19.14 7.91
N ILE A 68 -11.81 17.99 8.56
CA ILE A 68 -13.09 17.45 9.01
C ILE A 68 -13.17 17.54 10.52
N SER A 69 -14.24 18.14 11.03
CA SER A 69 -14.54 18.18 12.47
C SER A 69 -15.59 17.16 12.90
N ASP A 70 -16.29 16.54 11.94
CA ASP A 70 -17.33 15.54 12.21
C ASP A 70 -16.71 14.20 12.64
N LYS A 71 -17.01 13.79 13.88
CA LYS A 71 -16.42 12.61 14.50
C LYS A 71 -16.78 11.30 13.78
N PRO A 72 -18.05 11.01 13.44
CA PRO A 72 -18.41 9.81 12.66
C PRO A 72 -17.66 9.73 11.32
N THR A 73 -17.51 10.85 10.61
CA THR A 73 -16.77 10.90 9.35
C THR A 73 -15.28 10.63 9.55
N LEU A 74 -14.67 11.16 10.61
CA LEU A 74 -13.29 10.86 10.98
C LEU A 74 -13.09 9.39 11.35
N GLU A 75 -14.04 8.77 12.05
CA GLU A 75 -13.99 7.34 12.40
C GLU A 75 -14.04 6.45 11.15
N LYS A 76 -14.97 6.73 10.22
CA LYS A 76 -15.02 6.05 8.90
C LYS A 76 -13.70 6.14 8.16
N PHE A 77 -13.08 7.33 8.15
CA PHE A 77 -11.80 7.53 7.48
C PHE A 77 -10.65 6.81 8.18
N ALA A 78 -10.62 6.84 9.52
CA ALA A 78 -9.61 6.14 10.31
C ALA A 78 -9.63 4.63 10.03
N ASP A 79 -10.80 4.03 9.86
CA ASP A 79 -10.94 2.62 9.47
C ASP A 79 -10.38 2.33 8.07
N ILE A 80 -10.53 3.27 7.12
CA ILE A 80 -9.94 3.15 5.78
C ILE A 80 -8.41 3.25 5.88
N CYS A 81 -7.88 4.23 6.60
CA CYS A 81 -6.43 4.39 6.83
C CYS A 81 -5.81 3.17 7.49
N LYS A 82 -6.51 2.57 8.46
CA LYS A 82 -6.07 1.33 9.11
C LYS A 82 -5.95 0.20 8.09
N GLN A 83 -6.98 -0.02 7.26
CA GLN A 83 -6.95 -1.02 6.19
C GLN A 83 -5.81 -0.77 5.19
N ILE A 84 -5.57 0.48 4.79
CA ILE A 84 -4.46 0.84 3.90
C ILE A 84 -3.12 0.45 4.53
N ASN A 85 -2.93 0.77 5.81
CA ASN A 85 -1.68 0.48 6.51
C ASN A 85 -1.45 -1.03 6.68
N ASP A 86 -2.48 -1.77 7.08
CA ASP A 86 -2.42 -3.22 7.26
C ASP A 86 -2.06 -3.92 5.93
N LEU A 87 -2.71 -3.54 4.82
CA LEU A 87 -2.43 -4.08 3.49
C LEU A 87 -1.02 -3.70 2.98
N ASN A 88 -0.54 -2.49 3.30
CA ASN A 88 0.82 -2.07 2.94
C ASN A 88 1.88 -2.88 3.71
N MET A 89 1.65 -3.16 5.00
CA MET A 89 2.52 -4.03 5.78
C MET A 89 2.54 -5.45 5.20
N GLU A 90 1.38 -6.01 4.86
CA GLU A 90 1.24 -7.34 4.27
C GLU A 90 1.93 -7.43 2.90
N ARG A 91 1.76 -6.41 2.05
CA ARG A 91 2.48 -6.28 0.77
C ARG A 91 3.99 -6.27 0.97
N ASN A 92 4.49 -5.47 1.91
CA ASN A 92 5.93 -5.39 2.18
C ASN A 92 6.47 -6.74 2.67
N LYS A 93 5.73 -7.43 3.53
CA LYS A 93 6.06 -8.79 3.95
C LYS A 93 6.22 -9.72 2.73
N TYR A 94 5.27 -9.76 1.81
CA TYR A 94 5.33 -10.69 0.68
C TYR A 94 6.38 -10.32 -0.37
N ILE A 95 6.50 -9.04 -0.75
CA ILE A 95 7.50 -8.61 -1.73
C ILE A 95 8.93 -8.77 -1.20
N HIS A 96 9.17 -8.44 0.08
CA HIS A 96 10.49 -8.64 0.66
C HIS A 96 10.82 -10.11 0.94
N SER A 97 9.82 -10.96 1.24
CA SER A 97 10.05 -12.41 1.32
C SER A 97 10.60 -12.97 0.00
N GLN A 98 10.11 -12.49 -1.14
CA GLN A 98 10.59 -12.90 -2.45
C GLN A 98 12.01 -12.45 -2.76
N TRP A 99 12.45 -11.31 -2.25
CA TRP A 99 13.86 -10.92 -2.35
C TRP A 99 14.79 -11.85 -1.57
N LEU A 100 14.30 -12.51 -0.52
CA LEU A 100 15.06 -13.50 0.23
C LEU A 100 15.06 -14.87 -0.46
N PHE A 101 13.99 -15.23 -1.17
CA PHE A 101 13.88 -16.49 -1.93
C PHE A 101 14.49 -16.45 -3.34
N ALA A 102 14.60 -15.27 -3.97
CA ALA A 102 15.23 -15.08 -5.28
C ALA A 102 16.77 -15.01 -5.23
N ILE A 103 17.37 -15.10 -4.05
CA ILE A 103 18.82 -15.22 -3.88
C ILE A 103 19.21 -16.67 -4.21
N ASP A 104 19.59 -16.88 -5.46
CA ASP A 104 20.42 -18.02 -5.88
C ASP A 104 21.72 -18.04 -5.04
N ASP A 105 22.28 -19.22 -4.76
CA ASP A 105 23.38 -19.45 -3.80
C ASP A 105 24.68 -18.63 -4.05
N SER A 106 24.76 -17.91 -5.16
CA SER A 106 25.85 -17.02 -5.54
C SER A 106 25.74 -15.58 -5.02
N PHE A 107 24.57 -15.16 -4.51
CA PHE A 107 24.33 -13.78 -4.04
C PHE A 107 24.36 -13.63 -2.51
N VAL A 108 25.17 -14.42 -1.81
CA VAL A 108 25.42 -14.26 -0.37
C VAL A 108 26.48 -13.19 -0.12
N ILE A 109 26.17 -11.93 -0.39
CA ILE A 109 27.01 -10.81 0.07
C ILE A 109 26.16 -9.75 0.77
N ARG A 110 26.24 -9.76 2.11
CA ARG A 110 25.91 -8.68 3.09
C ARG A 110 24.48 -8.53 3.63
N THR A 111 23.76 -9.61 3.93
CA THR A 111 22.51 -9.52 4.73
C THR A 111 22.56 -10.25 6.08
N ARG A 112 23.74 -10.36 6.72
CA ARG A 112 23.88 -10.91 8.09
C ARG A 112 23.06 -10.16 9.17
N LYS A 113 22.46 -9.01 8.86
CA LYS A 113 21.57 -8.26 9.77
C LYS A 113 20.08 -8.30 9.44
N LEU A 114 19.63 -8.91 8.34
CA LEU A 114 18.19 -9.04 8.04
C LEU A 114 17.53 -10.25 8.72
N LYS A 115 18.33 -11.25 9.14
CA LYS A 115 17.80 -12.50 9.70
C LYS A 115 17.05 -12.36 11.02
N SER A 116 17.32 -11.33 11.84
CA SER A 116 16.72 -11.24 13.18
C SER A 116 15.37 -10.53 13.24
N THR A 117 14.96 -9.80 12.19
CA THR A 117 13.67 -9.09 12.17
C THR A 117 12.63 -9.78 11.27
N TYR A 118 13.08 -10.68 10.38
CA TYR A 118 12.23 -11.36 9.39
C TYR A 118 12.14 -12.88 9.60
N SER A 119 12.64 -13.39 10.75
CA SER A 119 12.65 -14.83 11.08
C SER A 119 11.26 -15.44 11.30
N GLU A 120 10.18 -14.67 11.27
CA GLU A 120 8.81 -15.17 11.44
C GLU A 120 8.16 -15.67 10.15
N HIS A 121 8.85 -15.63 9.00
CA HIS A 121 8.24 -15.84 7.69
C HIS A 121 8.98 -16.92 6.89
N GLU A 122 8.93 -18.16 7.41
CA GLU A 122 9.57 -19.34 6.82
C GLU A 122 8.79 -19.94 5.63
N THR A 123 7.59 -19.45 5.32
CA THR A 123 6.73 -20.00 4.26
C THR A 123 6.44 -19.00 3.15
N GLU A 124 6.72 -19.41 1.92
CA GLU A 124 6.35 -18.70 0.69
C GLU A 124 4.81 -18.54 0.62
N PRO A 125 4.27 -17.33 0.39
CA PRO A 125 2.83 -17.14 0.30
C PRO A 125 2.27 -17.87 -0.92
N SER A 126 1.05 -18.36 -0.81
CA SER A 126 0.34 -18.98 -1.92
C SER A 126 -0.14 -17.94 -2.94
N VAL A 127 -0.30 -18.37 -4.20
CA VAL A 127 -0.92 -17.55 -5.26
C VAL A 127 -2.33 -17.08 -4.85
N ALA A 128 -3.06 -17.87 -4.07
CA ALA A 128 -4.37 -17.49 -3.55
C ALA A 128 -4.28 -16.31 -2.56
N GLU A 129 -3.31 -16.32 -1.64
CA GLU A 129 -3.07 -15.22 -0.70
C GLU A 129 -2.65 -13.94 -1.42
N LEU A 130 -1.77 -14.04 -2.44
CA LEU A 130 -1.37 -12.88 -3.23
C LEU A 130 -2.52 -12.28 -4.03
N ASN A 131 -3.39 -13.11 -4.62
CA ASN A 131 -4.57 -12.62 -5.33
C ASN A 131 -5.55 -11.95 -4.37
N LYS A 132 -5.78 -12.53 -3.20
CA LYS A 132 -6.63 -11.92 -2.17
C LYS A 132 -6.12 -10.54 -1.78
N LEU A 133 -4.80 -10.40 -1.52
CA LEU A 133 -4.20 -9.11 -1.22
C LEU A 133 -4.41 -8.09 -2.35
N ALA A 134 -4.25 -8.51 -3.61
CA ALA A 134 -4.49 -7.64 -4.77
C ALA A 134 -5.95 -7.15 -4.85
N ASP A 135 -6.91 -8.03 -4.54
CA ASP A 135 -8.33 -7.72 -4.52
C ASP A 135 -8.71 -6.80 -3.34
N ASP A 136 -8.13 -7.04 -2.16
CA ASP A 136 -8.32 -6.22 -0.95
C ASP A 136 -7.78 -4.79 -1.15
N LEU A 137 -6.62 -4.64 -1.82
CA LEU A 137 -6.10 -3.33 -2.25
C LEU A 137 -7.07 -2.63 -3.23
N GLY A 138 -7.70 -3.38 -4.14
CA GLY A 138 -8.72 -2.85 -5.03
C GLY A 138 -9.99 -2.40 -4.29
N ILE A 139 -10.39 -3.12 -3.24
CA ILE A 139 -11.53 -2.76 -2.40
C ILE A 139 -11.24 -1.48 -1.60
N VAL A 140 -10.08 -1.38 -0.95
CA VAL A 140 -9.74 -0.19 -0.13
C VAL A 140 -9.64 1.06 -1.01
N HIS A 141 -9.13 0.91 -2.24
CA HIS A 141 -9.15 1.97 -3.25
C HIS A 141 -10.58 2.46 -3.53
N LYS A 142 -11.52 1.57 -3.81
CA LYS A 142 -12.94 1.95 -4.04
C LYS A 142 -13.57 2.63 -2.83
N LYS A 143 -13.27 2.14 -1.60
CA LYS A 143 -13.76 2.75 -0.35
C LYS A 143 -13.25 4.18 -0.19
N LEU A 144 -11.95 4.40 -0.41
CA LEU A 144 -11.35 5.73 -0.30
C LEU A 144 -11.99 6.71 -1.30
N LEU A 145 -12.21 6.27 -2.54
CA LEU A 145 -12.87 7.07 -3.58
C LEU A 145 -14.30 7.44 -3.18
N ALA A 146 -15.09 6.46 -2.75
CA ALA A 146 -16.46 6.68 -2.33
C ALA A 146 -16.54 7.66 -1.16
N PHE A 147 -15.65 7.50 -0.18
CA PHE A 147 -15.55 8.39 0.97
C PHE A 147 -15.22 9.84 0.58
N ILE A 148 -14.26 10.04 -0.31
CA ILE A 148 -13.90 11.39 -0.80
C ILE A 148 -15.08 12.06 -1.51
N ASN A 149 -15.80 11.32 -2.36
CA ASN A 149 -16.96 11.87 -3.05
C ASN A 149 -18.14 12.18 -2.10
N GLU A 150 -18.27 11.45 -1.00
CA GLU A 150 -19.26 11.71 0.06
C GLU A 150 -18.93 13.01 0.81
N VAL A 151 -17.66 13.22 1.17
CA VAL A 151 -17.23 14.35 2.02
C VAL A 151 -17.00 15.63 1.22
N PHE A 152 -16.43 15.53 0.03
CA PHE A 152 -16.07 16.65 -0.84
C PHE A 152 -16.80 16.52 -2.19
N PRO A 153 -18.15 16.69 -2.21
CA PRO A 153 -18.89 16.67 -3.46
C PRO A 153 -18.44 17.83 -4.37
N LYS A 154 -18.36 17.56 -5.67
CA LYS A 154 -18.01 18.55 -6.69
C LYS A 154 -19.06 19.65 -6.81
#